data_AF-A0A965NH01-F1
#
_entry.id   AF-A0A965NH01-F1
#
_cell.length_a   1.000
_cell.length_b   1.000
_cell.length_c   1.000
_cell.angle_alpha   90.00
_cell.angle_beta   90.00
_cell.angle_gamma   90.00
#
_symmetry.space_group_name_H-M   'P 1'
#
loop_
_entity.id
_entity.type
_entity.pdbx_description
1 polymer ?
#
loop_
_entity_poly.entity_id
_entity_poly.type
_entity_poly.pdbx_seq_one_letter_code
_entity_poly.pdbx_strand_id
1 'polypeptide(L)'
;QGKYSILVATDIASRGLDISGVTHVINYNVPEHPEDYVHRIGRTGRAATEGEAFTLFSPDELHHLQQIEQLLGRPIERRKCEGFRYFSEPNLTLGGAKTSAPRKRNR
;
A
#
# COMPACT_ATOMS: atom_id res chain seq x y z
N GLN A 1 -4.03 -21.67 19.65
CA GLN A 1 -2.87 -21.19 18.87
C GLN A 1 -3.04 -21.68 17.44
N GLY A 2 -2.95 -20.78 16.45
CA GLY A 2 -2.97 -21.19 15.04
C GLY A 2 -1.70 -21.95 14.68
N LYS A 3 -1.81 -23.02 13.90
CA LYS A 3 -0.66 -23.85 13.48
C LYS A 3 0.32 -23.08 12.58
N TYR A 4 -0.16 -22.03 11.92
CA TYR A 4 0.59 -21.24 10.96
C TYR A 4 0.45 -19.75 11.29
N SER A 5 1.54 -19.01 11.12
CA SER A 5 1.61 -17.56 11.34
C SER A 5 1.40 -16.75 10.06
N ILE A 6 1.37 -17.40 8.89
CA ILE A 6 1.26 -16.77 7.58
C ILE A 6 0.09 -17.41 6.83
N LEU A 7 -0.73 -16.55 6.23
CA LEU A 7 -1.78 -16.93 5.29
C LEU A 7 -1.56 -16.16 3.99
N VAL A 8 -1.63 -16.87 2.87
CA VAL A 8 -1.65 -16.27 1.53
C VAL A 8 -3.03 -16.50 0.95
N ALA A 9 -3.69 -15.45 0.48
CA ALA A 9 -5.03 -15.51 -0.07
C ALA A 9 -5.21 -14.46 -1.18
N THR A 10 -6.12 -14.75 -2.11
CA THR A 10 -6.66 -13.76 -3.05
C THR A 10 -7.92 -13.11 -2.47
N ASP A 11 -8.41 -12.02 -3.08
CA ASP A 11 -9.64 -11.35 -2.62
C ASP A 11 -10.86 -12.28 -2.63
N ILE A 12 -10.92 -13.24 -3.57
CA ILE A 12 -11.99 -14.24 -3.64
C ILE A 12 -11.85 -15.23 -2.47
N ALA A 13 -10.64 -15.73 -2.24
CA ALA A 13 -10.39 -16.74 -1.21
C ALA A 13 -10.50 -16.18 0.23
N SER A 14 -10.35 -14.86 0.40
CA SER A 14 -10.41 -14.21 1.72
C SER A 14 -11.83 -13.86 2.18
N ARG A 15 -12.82 -13.88 1.28
CA ARG A 15 -14.23 -13.62 1.63
C ARG A 15 -14.78 -14.74 2.51
N GLY A 16 -15.38 -14.36 3.64
CA GLY A 16 -15.93 -15.32 4.62
C GLY A 16 -14.89 -15.90 5.59
N LEU A 17 -13.60 -15.56 5.44
CA LEU A 17 -12.60 -15.86 6.45
C LEU A 17 -12.64 -14.79 7.55
N ASP A 18 -13.08 -15.18 8.74
CA ASP A 18 -12.91 -14.37 9.95
C ASP A 18 -11.56 -14.71 10.60
N ILE A 19 -10.58 -13.85 10.35
CA ILE A 19 -9.22 -14.01 10.84
C ILE A 19 -8.97 -12.86 11.83
N SER A 20 -8.93 -13.21 13.11
CA SER A 20 -8.64 -12.28 14.20
C SER A 20 -7.15 -12.26 14.53
N GLY A 21 -6.69 -11.16 15.12
CA GLY A 21 -5.30 -11.03 15.59
C GLY A 21 -4.25 -10.84 14.48
N VAL A 22 -4.65 -10.38 13.30
CA VAL A 22 -3.70 -10.06 12.22
C VAL A 22 -2.93 -8.79 12.61
N THR A 23 -1.62 -8.91 12.78
CA THR A 23 -0.73 -7.78 13.11
C THR A 23 -0.15 -7.11 11.86
N HIS A 24 -0.07 -7.84 10.76
CA HIS A 24 0.55 -7.38 9.51
C HIS A 24 -0.31 -7.77 8.31
N VAL A 25 -0.52 -6.84 7.40
CA VAL A 25 -1.12 -7.09 6.09
C VAL A 25 -0.09 -6.74 5.01
N ILE A 26 0.16 -7.66 4.08
CA ILE A 26 1.08 -7.45 2.97
C ILE A 26 0.30 -7.59 1.67
N ASN A 27 0.13 -6.48 0.95
CA ASN A 27 -0.37 -6.49 -0.42
C ASN A 27 0.78 -6.83 -1.36
N TYR A 28 0.71 -7.99 -2.00
CA TYR A 28 1.72 -8.41 -2.98
C TYR A 28 1.64 -7.59 -4.29
N ASN A 29 0.43 -7.15 -4.65
CA ASN A 29 0.14 -6.24 -5.76
C ASN A 29 -0.70 -5.08 -5.25
N VAL A 30 -0.63 -3.95 -5.94
CA VAL A 30 -1.49 -2.80 -5.65
C VAL A 30 -2.93 -3.14 -6.07
N PRO A 31 -3.92 -3.02 -5.16
CA PRO A 31 -5.33 -3.20 -5.54
C PRO A 31 -5.74 -2.25 -6.67
N GLU A 32 -6.45 -2.76 -7.68
CA GLU A 32 -6.98 -1.95 -8.79
C GLU A 32 -8.09 -0.99 -8.32
N HIS A 33 -8.83 -1.39 -7.29
CA HIS A 33 -9.87 -0.57 -6.65
C HIS A 33 -9.38 -0.06 -5.29
N PRO A 34 -9.39 1.26 -5.04
CA PRO A 34 -8.99 1.85 -3.77
C PRO A 34 -9.75 1.32 -2.54
N GLU A 35 -11.01 0.95 -2.70
CA GLU A 35 -11.85 0.39 -1.65
C GLU A 35 -11.32 -0.97 -1.19
N ASP A 36 -10.78 -1.78 -2.10
CA ASP A 36 -10.21 -3.08 -1.78
C ASP A 36 -8.95 -2.95 -0.92
N TYR A 37 -8.15 -1.89 -1.14
CA TYR A 37 -7.04 -1.58 -0.24
C TYR A 37 -7.53 -1.38 1.20
N VAL A 38 -8.59 -0.59 1.40
CA VAL A 38 -9.18 -0.34 2.74
C VAL A 38 -9.71 -1.64 3.34
N HIS A 39 -10.40 -2.46 2.56
CA HIS A 39 -10.93 -3.75 3.02
C HIS A 39 -9.84 -4.75 3.43
N ARG A 40 -8.70 -4.77 2.72
CA ARG A 40 -7.55 -5.61 3.03
C ARG A 40 -6.84 -5.15 4.29
N ILE A 41 -6.51 -3.86 4.42
CA ILE A 41 -5.81 -3.36 5.61
C ILE A 41 -6.71 -3.37 6.86
N GLY A 42 -8.04 -3.33 6.69
CA GLY A 42 -9.01 -3.47 7.78
C GLY A 42 -9.01 -4.85 8.47
N ARG A 43 -8.11 -5.77 8.06
CA ARG A 43 -7.83 -7.02 8.77
C ARG A 43 -6.91 -6.82 9.96
N THR A 44 -6.07 -5.77 9.97
CA THR A 44 -5.22 -5.42 11.11
C THR A 44 -5.79 -4.24 11.90
N GLY A 45 -5.15 -3.87 13.02
CA GLY A 45 -5.46 -2.66 13.76
C GLY A 45 -6.82 -2.64 14.49
N ARG A 46 -7.40 -3.81 14.81
CA ARG A 46 -8.71 -3.92 15.48
C ARG A 46 -8.57 -3.85 17.00
N ALA A 47 -9.64 -3.47 17.71
CA ALA A 47 -9.71 -3.51 19.18
C ALA A 47 -8.56 -2.77 19.92
N ALA A 48 -8.19 -1.58 19.42
CA ALA A 48 -7.13 -0.72 19.96
C ALA A 48 -5.69 -1.30 19.90
N THR A 49 -5.47 -2.35 19.10
CA THR A 49 -4.11 -2.80 18.77
C THR A 49 -3.58 -2.04 17.57
N GLU A 50 -2.28 -1.76 17.55
CA GLU A 50 -1.60 -1.26 16.35
C GLU A 50 -1.43 -2.39 15.32
N GLY A 51 -1.34 -2.00 14.05
CA GLY A 51 -1.21 -2.92 12.92
C GLY A 51 -0.48 -2.27 11.78
N GLU A 52 0.33 -3.04 11.06
CA GLU A 52 1.12 -2.53 9.94
C GLU A 52 0.59 -3.07 8.60
N ALA A 53 0.59 -2.22 7.59
CA ALA A 53 0.22 -2.58 6.23
C ALA A 53 1.33 -2.17 5.26
N PHE A 54 1.80 -3.15 4.49
CA PHE A 54 2.83 -2.95 3.47
C PHE A 54 2.25 -3.29 2.10
N THR A 55 2.54 -2.46 1.10
CA THR A 55 2.16 -2.73 -0.28
C THR A 55 3.42 -2.75 -1.14
N LEU A 56 3.63 -3.89 -1.80
CA LEU A 56 4.61 -3.99 -2.86
C LEU A 56 3.98 -3.41 -4.13
N PHE A 57 4.75 -2.62 -4.87
CA PHE A 57 4.28 -2.04 -6.11
C PHE A 57 5.39 -2.01 -7.15
N SER A 58 4.97 -2.11 -8.40
CA SER A 58 5.78 -1.95 -9.60
C SER A 58 5.49 -0.61 -10.29
N PRO A 59 6.36 -0.12 -11.19
CA PRO A 59 6.14 1.13 -11.90
C PRO A 59 4.81 1.20 -12.67
N ASP A 60 4.34 0.07 -13.20
CA ASP A 60 3.09 -0.08 -13.95
C ASP A 60 1.83 0.03 -13.06
N GLU A 61 1.96 -0.22 -11.76
CA GLU A 61 0.87 -0.09 -10.78
C GLU A 61 0.76 1.32 -10.17
N LEU A 62 1.60 2.27 -10.60
CA LEU A 62 1.66 3.61 -10.00
C LEU A 62 0.33 4.36 -10.09
N HIS A 63 -0.46 4.13 -11.16
CA HIS A 63 -1.77 4.74 -11.31
C HIS A 63 -2.75 4.29 -10.21
N HIS A 64 -2.82 2.98 -9.94
CA HIS A 64 -3.66 2.43 -8.89
C HIS A 64 -3.22 2.92 -7.51
N LEU A 65 -1.90 3.03 -7.27
CA LEU A 65 -1.36 3.57 -6.03
C LEU A 65 -1.81 5.03 -5.81
N GLN A 66 -1.78 5.85 -6.86
CA GLN A 66 -2.25 7.24 -6.79
C GLN A 66 -3.75 7.33 -6.47
N GLN A 67 -4.58 6.43 -7.01
CA GLN A 67 -6.00 6.39 -6.69
C GLN A 67 -6.24 6.02 -5.22
N ILE A 68 -5.45 5.10 -4.67
CA ILE A 68 -5.46 4.78 -3.23
C ILE A 68 -5.07 6.01 -2.40
N GLU A 69 -3.96 6.68 -2.74
CA GLU A 69 -3.51 7.90 -2.05
C GLU A 69 -4.58 9.01 -2.10
N GLN A 70 -5.30 9.14 -3.21
CA GLN A 70 -6.43 10.07 -3.35
C GLN A 70 -7.58 9.71 -2.41
N LEU A 71 -7.99 8.43 -2.36
CA LEU A 71 -9.03 7.97 -1.44
C LEU A 71 -8.64 8.22 0.03
N LEU A 72 -7.37 7.96 0.38
CA LEU A 72 -6.84 8.18 1.72
C LEU A 72 -6.63 9.66 2.07
N GLY A 73 -6.61 10.55 1.07
CA GLY A 73 -6.33 11.98 1.23
C GLY A 73 -4.88 12.29 1.62
N ARG A 74 -3.96 11.32 1.53
CA ARG A 74 -2.54 11.47 1.88
C ARG A 74 -1.66 10.53 1.07
N PRO A 75 -0.40 10.92 0.77
CA PRO A 75 0.55 10.02 0.15
C PRO A 75 0.92 8.86 1.09
N ILE A 76 1.23 7.70 0.51
CA ILE A 76 1.78 6.55 1.22
C ILE A 76 3.29 6.66 1.19
N GLU A 77 3.94 6.40 2.34
CA GLU A 77 5.40 6.39 2.42
C GLU A 77 5.99 5.34 1.49
N ARG A 78 6.99 5.73 0.69
CA ARG A 78 7.70 4.83 -0.22
C ARG A 78 9.07 4.50 0.36
N ARG A 79 9.35 3.21 0.56
CA ARG A 79 10.62 2.72 1.11
C ARG A 79 11.31 1.78 0.12
N LYS A 80 12.64 1.88 0.06
CA LYS A 80 13.50 0.86 -0.55
C LYS A 80 13.79 -0.21 0.52
N CYS A 81 13.78 -1.47 0.12
CA CYS A 81 14.18 -2.58 0.97
C CYS A 81 15.70 -2.73 0.88
N GLU A 82 16.37 -2.59 2.01
CA GLU A 82 17.82 -2.77 2.09
C GLU A 82 18.22 -4.19 1.70
N GLY A 83 19.29 -4.33 0.91
CA GLY A 83 19.76 -5.64 0.43
C GLY A 83 18.92 -6.26 -0.69
N PHE A 84 17.78 -5.67 -1.09
CA PHE A 84 17.01 -6.15 -2.23
C PHE A 84 17.63 -5.73 -3.57
N ARG A 85 17.78 -6.68 -4.49
CA ARG A 85 18.30 -6.41 -5.85
C ARG A 85 17.16 -5.96 -6.75
N TYR A 86 17.06 -4.65 -6.95
CA TYR A 86 16.13 -4.06 -7.90
C TYR A 86 16.69 -4.12 -9.32
N PHE A 87 15.82 -4.37 -10.30
CA PHE A 87 16.18 -4.30 -11.72
C PHE A 87 16.30 -2.86 -12.24
N SER A 88 15.72 -1.90 -11.53
CA SER A 88 15.78 -0.46 -11.80
C SER A 88 15.68 0.34 -10.50
N GLU A 89 16.07 1.62 -10.50
CA GLU A 89 15.93 2.43 -9.29
C GLU A 89 14.44 2.65 -8.94
N PRO A 90 14.01 2.34 -7.70
CA PRO A 90 12.62 2.49 -7.30
C PRO A 90 12.25 3.98 -7.17
N ASN A 91 11.03 4.30 -7.60
CA ASN A 91 10.51 5.64 -7.50
C ASN A 91 10.04 5.95 -6.06
N LEU A 92 10.85 6.69 -5.31
CA LEU A 92 10.54 7.10 -3.94
C LEU A 92 9.82 8.47 -3.85
N THR A 93 9.49 9.10 -4.98
CA THR A 93 8.79 10.41 -4.97
C THR A 93 7.37 10.24 -4.44
N LEU A 94 6.94 11.05 -3.47
CA LEU A 94 5.58 10.95 -2.94
C LEU A 94 4.57 11.58 -3.90
N GLY A 95 3.42 10.91 -4.10
CA GLY A 95 2.30 11.42 -4.88
C GLY A 95 1.66 12.62 -4.18
N GLY A 96 2.10 13.84 -4.51
CA GLY A 96 1.58 15.06 -3.87
C GLY A 96 2.48 16.29 -3.96
N ALA A 97 3.75 16.15 -4.33
CA ALA A 97 4.59 17.32 -4.60
C ALA A 97 4.18 17.95 -5.95
N LYS A 98 3.19 18.85 -5.92
CA LYS A 98 3.14 19.93 -6.91
C LYS A 98 4.44 20.73 -6.76
N THR A 99 5.47 20.37 -7.52
CA THR A 99 6.59 21.26 -7.76
C THR A 99 6.03 22.49 -8.47
N SER A 100 5.81 23.56 -7.72
CA SER A 100 5.61 24.89 -8.28
C SER A 100 6.86 25.26 -9.05
N ALA A 101 6.87 24.98 -10.37
CA ALA A 101 7.88 25.54 -11.25
C ALA A 101 7.84 27.08 -11.11
N PRO A 102 8.98 27.77 -10.99
CA PRO A 102 8.98 29.22 -10.88
C PRO A 102 8.42 29.78 -12.18
N ARG A 103 7.24 30.39 -12.11
CA ARG A 103 6.60 31.08 -13.22
C ARG A 103 7.52 32.25 -13.59
N LYS A 104 8.33 32.09 -14.65
CA LYS A 104 9.13 33.20 -15.22
C LYS A 104 8.17 34.35 -15.53
N ARG A 105 8.31 35.42 -14.75
CA ARG A 105 7.61 36.68 -14.94
C ARG A 105 8.27 37.36 -16.16
N ASN A 106 7.65 37.21 -17.32
CA ASN A 106 8.07 37.97 -18.50
C ASN A 106 7.80 39.45 -18.26
N ARG A 107 8.83 40.27 -18.50
CA ARG A 107 8.74 41.71 -18.70
C ARG A 107 8.08 42.00 -20.03
#